data_AF-W1TST9-F1
#
_entry.id   AF-W1TST9-F1
#
_cell.length_a   1.000
_cell.length_b   1.000
_cell.length_c   1.000
_cell.angle_alpha   90.00
_cell.angle_beta   90.00
_cell.angle_gamma   90.00
#
_symmetry.space_group_name_H-M   'P 1'
#
loop_
_entity.id
_entity.type
_entity.pdbx_description
1 polymer ?
#
loop_
_entity_poly.entity_id
_entity_poly.type
_entity_poly.pdbx_seq_one_letter_code
_entity_poly.pdbx_strand_id
1 'polypeptide(L)' 'MEASAIMAWAQFRQAKVYQFFYTADYVDHHNHEWDARYEDRKANAMTFFEIALVIARELD' A
#
# COMPACT_ATOMS: atom_id res chain seq x y z
N MET A 1 4.42 2.96 7.63
CA MET A 1 4.20 2.35 8.96
C MET A 1 2.93 2.89 9.65
N GLU A 2 1.90 3.30 8.90
CA GLU A 2 0.73 4.07 9.40
C GLU A 2 -0.55 3.22 9.48
N ALA A 3 -0.48 2.02 8.91
CA ALA A 3 -1.62 1.13 8.65
C ALA A 3 -2.48 0.85 9.89
N SER A 4 -1.82 0.45 10.97
CA SER A 4 -2.47 0.00 12.20
C SER A 4 -3.23 1.12 12.90
N ALA A 5 -2.65 2.32 12.97
CA ALA A 5 -3.28 3.47 13.61
C ALA A 5 -4.54 3.93 12.87
N ILE A 6 -4.47 3.98 11.54
CA ILE A 6 -5.62 4.34 10.69
C ILE A 6 -6.75 3.32 10.85
N MET A 7 -6.45 2.03 10.85
CA MET A 7 -7.46 0.97 11.01
C MET A 7 -8.11 1.00 12.40
N ALA A 8 -7.32 1.19 13.47
CA ALA A 8 -7.85 1.33 14.82
C ALA A 8 -8.81 2.52 14.93
N TRP A 9 -8.46 3.65 14.30
CA TRP A 9 -9.32 4.83 14.31
C TRP A 9 -10.58 4.65 13.47
N ALA A 10 -10.48 4.02 12.29
CA ALA A 10 -11.62 3.69 11.44
C ALA A 10 -12.62 2.79 12.18
N GLN A 11 -12.12 1.79 12.89
CA GLN A 11 -12.94 0.90 13.72
C GLN A 11 -13.66 1.67 14.83
N PHE A 12 -12.95 2.52 15.58
CA PHE A 12 -13.54 3.35 16.63
C PHE A 12 -14.64 4.28 16.10
N ARG A 13 -14.45 4.85 14.90
CA ARG A 13 -15.38 5.79 14.27
C ARG A 13 -16.46 5.12 13.43
N GLN A 14 -16.45 3.80 13.33
CA GLN A 14 -17.33 3.03 12.44
C GLN A 14 -17.31 3.52 10.99
N ALA A 15 -16.13 3.91 10.49
CA ALA A 15 -15.94 4.36 9.12
C ALA A 15 -15.41 3.21 8.24
N LYS A 16 -15.93 3.09 7.01
CA LYS A 16 -15.36 2.19 6.01
C LYS A 16 -14.08 2.82 5.46
N VAL A 17 -12.93 2.21 5.75
CA VAL A 17 -11.62 2.65 5.27
C VAL A 17 -10.88 1.46 4.69
N TYR A 18 -10.24 1.67 3.54
CA TYR A 18 -9.43 0.67 2.85
C TYR A 18 -8.02 1.22 2.67
N GLN A 19 -7.02 0.37 2.89
CA GLN A 19 -5.62 0.73 2.66
C GLN A 19 -5.10 0.01 1.43
N PHE A 20 -4.39 0.77 0.61
CA PHE A 20 -3.73 0.27 -0.59
C PHE A 20 -2.21 0.37 -0.39
N PHE A 21 -1.52 -0.74 -0.56
CA PHE A 21 -0.06 -0.81 -0.49
C PHE A 21 0.50 -1.34 -1.79
N TYR A 22 1.62 -0.78 -2.22
CA TYR A 22 2.51 -1.38 -3.19
C TYR A 22 3.90 -1.51 -2.56
N THR A 23 4.59 -2.60 -2.84
CA THR A 23 5.95 -2.83 -2.33
C THR A 23 6.94 -1.99 -3.13
N ALA A 24 7.58 -1.03 -2.48
CA ALA A 24 8.66 -0.25 -3.09
C ALA A 24 9.99 -0.99 -3.04
N ASP A 25 10.27 -1.65 -1.92
CA ASP A 25 11.49 -2.40 -1.65
C ASP A 25 11.16 -3.77 -1.08
N TYR A 26 12.13 -4.68 -1.15
CA TYR A 26 12.01 -6.01 -0.57
C TYR A 26 13.00 -6.15 0.59
N VAL A 27 12.48 -6.49 1.77
CA VAL A 27 13.32 -6.86 2.91
C VAL A 27 13.57 -8.36 2.82
N ASP A 28 14.78 -8.75 2.46
CA ASP A 28 15.18 -10.14 2.43
C ASP A 28 15.43 -10.65 3.85
N HIS A 29 14.43 -11.34 4.39
CA HIS A 29 14.51 -11.94 5.72
C HIS A 29 15.42 -13.16 5.80
N HIS A 30 15.82 -13.76 4.67
CA HIS A 30 16.72 -14.91 4.65
C HIS A 30 18.18 -14.48 4.73
N ASN A 31 18.52 -13.41 4.00
CA ASN A 31 19.89 -12.89 3.97
C ASN A 31 20.09 -11.67 4.88
N HIS A 32 19.03 -11.16 5.50
CA HIS A 32 19.02 -9.93 6.31
C HIS A 32 19.47 -8.69 5.52
N GLU A 33 19.21 -8.68 4.21
CA GLU A 33 19.61 -7.62 3.30
C GLU A 33 18.40 -6.80 2.85
N TRP A 34 18.65 -5.52 2.59
CA TRP A 34 17.66 -4.62 2.01
C TRP A 34 17.87 -4.57 0.50
N ASP A 35 16.95 -5.17 -0.25
CA ASP A 35 16.93 -5.12 -1.70
C ASP A 35 16.13 -3.88 -2.14
N ALA A 36 16.86 -2.80 -2.43
CA ALA A 36 16.29 -1.54 -2.89
C ALA A 36 15.88 -1.68 -4.36
N ARG A 37 14.60 -1.98 -4.62
CA ARG A 37 14.07 -2.26 -5.97
C ARG A 37 13.71 -0.99 -6.75
N TYR A 38 14.36 0.11 -6.41
CA TYR A 38 14.08 1.41 -7.01
C TYR A 38 14.27 1.40 -8.54
N GLU A 39 15.34 0.77 -9.02
CA GLU A 39 15.66 0.64 -10.46
C GLU A 39 14.79 -0.40 -11.18
N ASP A 40 14.26 -1.39 -10.46
CA ASP A 40 13.35 -2.40 -11.02
C ASP A 40 11.93 -1.87 -11.24
N ARG A 41 11.60 -0.72 -10.64
CA ARG A 41 10.32 -0.06 -10.82
C ARG A 41 10.22 0.57 -12.22
N LYS A 42 9.74 -0.22 -13.17
CA LYS A 42 9.45 0.23 -14.55
C LYS A 42 8.11 0.98 -14.69
N ALA A 43 7.18 0.77 -13.75
CA ALA A 43 5.86 1.40 -13.78
C ALA A 43 5.87 2.75 -13.05
N ASN A 44 5.12 3.72 -13.59
CA ASN A 44 4.91 4.99 -12.92
C ASN A 44 4.07 4.78 -11.64
N ALA A 45 4.47 5.43 -10.54
CA ALA A 45 3.72 5.37 -9.28
C ALA A 45 2.24 5.79 -9.44
N MET A 46 1.93 6.65 -10.43
CA MET A 46 0.56 7.05 -10.77
C MET A 46 -0.34 5.87 -11.14
N THR A 47 0.20 4.81 -11.74
CA THR A 47 -0.58 3.62 -12.10
C THR A 47 -1.19 2.95 -10.86
N PHE A 48 -0.52 3.00 -9.71
CA PHE A 48 -1.06 2.46 -8.46
C PHE A 48 -2.24 3.29 -7.94
N PHE A 49 -2.20 4.61 -8.11
CA PHE A 49 -3.32 5.48 -7.75
C PHE A 49 -4.53 5.28 -8.67
N GLU A 50 -4.31 5.04 -9.96
CA GLU A 50 -5.38 4.68 -10.90
C GLU A 50 -6.06 3.37 -10.49
N ILE A 51 -5.29 2.33 -10.14
CA ILE A 51 -5.84 1.07 -9.62
C ILE A 51 -6.65 1.31 -8.35
N ALA A 52 -6.10 2.08 -7.40
CA ALA A 52 -6.81 2.39 -6.16
C ALA A 52 -8.13 3.12 -6.42
N LEU A 53 -8.16 4.05 -7.39
CA LEU A 53 -9.37 4.76 -7.79
C LEU A 53 -10.40 3.84 -8.47
N VAL A 54 -9.95 2.92 -9.33
CA VAL A 54 -10.84 1.93 -9.96
C VAL A 54 -11.47 1.04 -8.89
N ILE A 55 -10.69 0.51 -7.95
CA ILE A 55 -11.22 -0.30 -6.85
C ILE A 55 -12.22 0.52 -6.01
N ALA A 56 -11.89 1.78 -5.68
CA ALA A 56 -12.77 2.65 -4.89
C ALA A 56 -14.13 2.89 -5.56
N ARG A 57 -14.19 2.95 -6.89
CA ARG A 57 -15.44 3.12 -7.64
C ARG A 57 -16.36 1.90 -7.59
N GLU A 58 -15.81 0.71 -7.35
CA GLU A 58 -16.57 -0.54 -7.23
C GLU A 58 -17.03 -0.82 -5.79
N LEU A 59 -16.63 0.02 -4.82
CA LEU A 59 -16.92 -0.16 -3.39
C LEU A 59 -18.20 0.57 -2.91
N ASP A 60 -19.03 1.05 -3.84
CA ASP A 60 -20.37 1.58 -3.57
C ASP A 60 -21.33 0.48 -3.06
#